data_AF-A0A4R9HCQ9-F1
#
_entry.id   AF-A0A4R9HCQ9-F1
#
_cell.length_a   1.000
_cell.length_b   1.000
_cell.length_c   1.000
_cell.angle_alpha   90.00
_cell.angle_beta   90.00
_cell.angle_gamma   90.00
#
_symmetry.space_group_name_H-M   'P 1'
#
loop_
_entity.id
_entity.type
_entity.pdbx_description
1 polymer ?
#
loop_
_entity_poly.entity_id
_entity_poly.type
_entity_poly.pdbx_seq_one_letter_code
_entity_poly.pdbx_strand_id
1 'polypeptide(L)'
;MKYIYLYLILIFLTFSISAGDREKGEKCTADIQCGFGMQCTGGVCTKKPEFDHGSGKSGNECFSDADCIGSGSCARGTYGKKHCTGK
;
A
#
# COMPACT_ATOMS: atom_id res chain seq x y z
N MET A 1 1.63 -12.82 43.35
CA MET A 1 1.35 -13.74 42.23
C MET A 1 0.12 -13.37 41.39
N LYS A 2 -1.03 -13.02 41.99
CA LYS A 2 -2.26 -12.68 41.26
C LYS A 2 -2.12 -11.53 40.24
N TYR A 3 -1.30 -10.52 40.55
CA TYR A 3 -1.04 -9.38 39.66
C TYR A 3 -0.08 -9.70 38.51
N ILE A 4 0.79 -10.70 38.65
CA ILE A 4 1.76 -11.09 37.60
C ILE A 4 1.02 -11.73 36.42
N TYR A 5 0.06 -12.60 36.70
CA TYR A 5 -0.82 -13.15 35.66
C TYR A 5 -1.65 -12.05 34.97
N LEU A 6 -2.11 -11.06 35.74
CA LEU A 6 -2.90 -9.94 35.21
C LEU A 6 -2.06 -9.04 34.28
N TYR A 7 -0.79 -8.80 34.63
CA TYR A 7 0.18 -8.11 33.78
C TYR A 7 0.53 -8.88 32.51
N LEU A 8 0.73 -10.20 32.60
CA LEU A 8 1.01 -11.06 31.44
C LEU A 8 -0.16 -11.07 30.44
N ILE A 9 -1.41 -11.09 30.93
CA ILE A 9 -2.61 -11.03 30.09
C ILE A 9 -2.74 -9.67 29.38
N LEU A 10 -2.43 -8.56 30.07
CA LEU A 10 -2.45 -7.21 29.48
C LEU A 10 -1.43 -7.05 28.35
N ILE A 11 -0.22 -7.60 28.52
CA ILE A 11 0.82 -7.59 27.48
C ILE A 11 0.37 -8.38 26.25
N PHE A 12 -0.27 -9.54 26.45
CA PHE A 12 -0.77 -10.39 25.37
C PHE A 12 -1.86 -9.71 24.53
N LEU A 13 -2.77 -8.96 25.17
CA LEU A 13 -3.83 -8.21 24.48
C LEU A 13 -3.26 -7.08 23.60
N THR A 14 -2.22 -6.38 24.07
CA THR A 14 -1.56 -5.32 23.26
C THR A 14 -0.78 -5.86 22.07
N PHE A 15 -0.43 -7.15 22.09
CA PHE A 15 0.24 -7.84 20.99
C PHE A 15 -0.73 -8.46 19.98
N SER A 16 -2.03 -8.11 20.06
CA SER A 16 -3.00 -8.44 19.01
C SER A 16 -2.61 -7.70 17.72
N ILE A 17 -1.67 -8.30 17.00
CA ILE A 17 -1.25 -7.96 15.65
C ILE A 17 -2.53 -8.00 14.82
N SER A 18 -3.06 -6.82 14.51
CA SER A 18 -4.18 -6.67 13.59
C SER A 18 -3.69 -7.19 12.24
N ALA A 19 -4.08 -8.42 11.90
CA ALA A 19 -3.68 -9.04 10.66
C ALA A 19 -4.37 -8.32 9.50
N GLY A 20 -3.57 -7.62 8.69
CA GLY A 20 -3.81 -7.36 7.29
C GLY A 20 -5.08 -6.63 6.86
N ASP A 21 -5.44 -5.51 7.49
CA ASP A 21 -6.55 -4.65 7.02
C ASP A 21 -6.12 -3.22 6.67
N ARG A 22 -4.84 -2.86 6.89
CA ARG A 22 -4.40 -1.47 6.68
C ARG A 22 -4.23 -1.13 5.22
N GLU A 23 -4.79 0.02 4.84
CA GLU A 23 -4.79 0.55 3.48
C GLU A 23 -3.49 1.31 3.12
N LYS A 24 -3.31 1.65 1.84
CA LYS A 24 -2.14 2.40 1.38
C LYS A 24 -2.03 3.75 2.10
N GLY A 25 -0.85 4.03 2.67
CA GLY A 25 -0.55 5.26 3.41
C GLY A 25 -0.84 5.18 4.90
N GLU A 26 -1.49 4.11 5.38
CA GLU A 26 -1.70 3.90 6.80
C GLU A 26 -0.42 3.52 7.52
N LYS A 27 -0.31 3.88 8.80
CA LYS A 27 0.87 3.59 9.61
C LYS A 27 1.00 2.09 9.85
N CYS A 28 2.22 1.59 9.77
CA CYS A 28 2.54 0.19 10.03
C CYS A 28 3.90 0.05 10.70
N THR A 29 4.10 -1.10 11.33
CA THR A 29 5.40 -1.48 11.92
C THR A 29 5.95 -2.75 11.29
N ALA A 30 5.11 -3.50 10.58
CA ALA A 30 5.42 -4.78 9.95
C ALA A 30 4.47 -5.04 8.78
N ASP A 31 4.95 -5.78 7.77
CA ASP A 31 4.20 -6.07 6.53
C ASP A 31 2.85 -6.76 6.79
N ILE A 32 2.80 -7.64 7.80
CA ILE A 32 1.59 -8.40 8.16
C ILE A 32 0.41 -7.52 8.60
N GLN A 33 0.68 -6.26 8.96
CA GLN A 33 -0.37 -5.30 9.32
C GLN A 33 -1.02 -4.68 8.07
N CYS A 34 -0.34 -4.71 6.92
CA CYS A 34 -0.84 -4.18 5.65
C CYS A 34 -1.67 -5.24 4.91
N GLY A 35 -2.70 -4.80 4.19
CA GLY A 35 -3.52 -5.66 3.34
C GLY A 35 -2.74 -6.41 2.25
N PHE A 36 -3.39 -7.38 1.62
CA PHE A 36 -2.79 -8.20 0.57
C PHE A 36 -2.19 -7.34 -0.57
N GLY A 37 -0.99 -7.69 -1.02
CA GLY A 37 -0.25 -6.92 -2.04
C GLY A 37 0.45 -5.66 -1.52
N MET A 38 0.47 -5.41 -0.21
CA MET A 38 1.16 -4.29 0.42
C MET A 38 2.29 -4.72 1.36
N GLN A 39 3.23 -3.81 1.59
CA GLN A 39 4.38 -3.95 2.49
C GLN A 39 4.54 -2.69 3.34
N CYS A 40 5.14 -2.81 4.51
CA CYS A 40 5.40 -1.71 5.40
C CYS A 40 6.75 -1.05 5.07
N THR A 41 6.71 0.11 4.41
CA THR A 41 7.91 0.85 4.02
C THR A 41 7.93 2.21 4.70
N GLY A 42 8.99 2.51 5.45
CA GLY A 42 9.12 3.80 6.14
C GLY A 42 8.04 4.03 7.20
N GLY A 43 7.49 2.96 7.77
CA GLY A 43 6.43 3.03 8.77
C GLY A 43 5.03 3.27 8.20
N VAL A 44 4.84 3.16 6.88
CA VAL A 44 3.52 3.21 6.22
C VAL A 44 3.32 2.08 5.22
N CYS A 45 2.08 1.64 5.03
CA CYS A 45 1.74 0.60 4.07
C CYS A 45 1.88 1.16 2.65
N THR A 46 2.74 0.55 1.86
CA THR A 46 2.98 0.85 0.45
C THR A 46 2.71 -0.40 -0.39
N LYS A 47 2.43 -0.24 -1.68
CA LYS A 47 2.30 -1.39 -2.57
C LYS A 47 3.64 -2.10 -2.69
N LYS A 48 3.61 -3.43 -2.65
CA LYS A 48 4.78 -4.25 -3.00
C LYS A 48 5.15 -3.98 -4.45
N PRO A 49 6.45 -3.90 -4.78
CA PRO A 49 6.90 -3.64 -6.17
C PRO A 49 6.41 -4.71 -7.15
N GLU A 50 6.23 -5.94 -6.68
CA GLU A 50 5.68 -7.08 -7.43
C GLU A 50 4.23 -6.84 -7.88
N PHE A 51 3.48 -6.03 -7.12
CA PHE A 51 2.09 -5.62 -7.38
C PHE A 51 2.01 -4.15 -7.84
N ASP A 52 3.14 -3.47 -7.96
CA ASP A 52 3.26 -2.11 -8.48
C ASP A 52 3.52 -2.20 -9.99
N HIS A 53 2.49 -2.60 -10.74
CA HIS A 53 2.51 -2.68 -12.21
C HIS A 53 2.50 -1.30 -12.88
N GLY A 54 3.33 -0.38 -12.38
CA GLY A 54 3.25 1.03 -12.74
C GLY A 54 2.24 1.71 -11.82
N SER A 55 2.75 2.40 -10.82
CA SER A 55 2.06 3.56 -10.26
C SER A 55 1.71 4.47 -11.43
N GLY A 56 0.46 4.46 -11.88
CA GLY A 56 0.02 5.15 -13.07
C GLY A 56 0.13 6.67 -13.06
N LYS A 57 0.95 7.24 -12.17
CA LYS A 57 1.05 8.66 -11.85
C LYS A 57 0.83 9.51 -13.09
N SER A 58 -0.10 10.45 -12.96
CA SER A 58 -0.41 11.39 -14.03
C SER A 58 0.87 12.00 -14.61
N GLY A 59 1.03 11.93 -15.93
CA GLY A 59 2.22 12.36 -16.66
C GLY A 59 3.23 11.26 -17.01
N ASN A 60 3.17 10.09 -16.38
CA ASN A 60 4.04 8.96 -16.77
C ASN A 60 3.67 8.43 -18.15
N GLU A 61 4.68 8.03 -18.93
CA GLU A 61 4.47 7.35 -20.21
C GLU A 61 3.75 6.00 -19.97
N CYS A 62 2.79 5.69 -20.83
CA CYS A 62 1.95 4.50 -20.72
C CYS A 62 1.80 3.82 -22.08
N PHE A 63 1.45 2.54 -22.09
CA PHE A 63 1.13 1.84 -23.32
C PHE A 63 -0.37 1.53 -23.41
N SER A 64 -0.97 1.21 -22.26
CA SER A 64 -2.37 0.86 -22.05
C SER A 64 -2.92 1.47 -20.75
N ASP A 65 -4.24 1.50 -20.58
CA ASP A 65 -4.89 2.02 -19.36
C ASP A 65 -4.50 1.24 -18.09
N ALA A 66 -4.09 -0.03 -18.24
CA ALA A 66 -3.58 -0.85 -17.15
C ALA A 66 -2.25 -0.34 -16.56
N ASP A 67 -1.50 0.48 -17.30
CA ASP A 67 -0.30 1.16 -16.79
C ASP A 67 -0.68 2.39 -15.95
N CYS A 68 -1.92 2.87 -16.06
CA CYS A 68 -2.42 4.10 -15.42
C CYS A 68 -3.28 3.84 -14.18
N ILE A 69 -3.18 2.64 -13.59
CA ILE A 69 -4.02 2.21 -12.46
C ILE A 69 -3.85 3.15 -11.26
N GLY A 70 -4.97 3.77 -10.85
CA GLY A 70 -5.00 4.76 -9.77
C GLY A 70 -4.61 6.16 -10.18
N SER A 71 -4.53 6.45 -11.48
CA SER A 71 -4.11 7.76 -12.02
C SER A 71 -4.69 8.01 -13.41
N GLY A 72 -5.93 7.57 -13.62
CA GLY A 72 -6.72 7.87 -14.81
C GLY A 72 -6.46 6.93 -16.00
N SER A 73 -6.63 7.46 -17.21
CA SER A 73 -6.53 6.70 -18.46
C SER A 73 -5.24 7.02 -19.21
N CYS A 74 -4.79 6.10 -20.05
CA CYS A 74 -3.63 6.27 -20.92
C CYS A 74 -4.04 7.06 -22.17
N ALA A 75 -3.86 8.38 -22.13
CA ALA A 75 -4.22 9.26 -23.24
C ALA A 75 -3.01 9.57 -24.14
N ARG A 76 -3.29 9.85 -25.41
CA ARG A 76 -2.24 10.22 -26.38
C ARG A 76 -1.78 11.65 -26.11
N GLY A 77 -0.49 11.83 -25.84
CA GLY A 77 0.14 13.14 -25.68
C GLY A 77 0.58 13.73 -27.02
N THR A 78 1.12 14.94 -26.95
CA THR A 78 1.80 15.56 -28.09
C THR A 78 3.08 14.76 -28.39
N TYR A 79 3.44 14.57 -29.66
CA TYR A 79 4.59 13.75 -30.12
C TYR A 79 4.41 12.22 -30.15
N GLY A 80 3.17 11.73 -30.10
CA GLY A 80 2.87 10.30 -30.35
C GLY A 80 3.15 9.36 -29.18
N LYS A 81 3.75 9.86 -28.10
CA LYS A 81 3.84 9.19 -26.80
C LYS A 81 2.50 9.26 -26.08
N LYS A 82 2.11 8.18 -25.40
CA LYS A 82 0.92 8.19 -24.54
C LYS A 82 1.34 8.41 -23.09
N HIS A 83 0.53 9.14 -22.35
CA HIS A 83 0.77 9.43 -20.93
C HIS A 83 -0.49 9.20 -20.13
N CYS A 84 -0.33 8.78 -18.87
CA CYS A 84 -1.45 8.67 -17.95
C CYS A 84 -2.02 10.06 -17.64
N THR A 85 -3.32 10.25 -17.84
CA THR A 85 -4.04 11.48 -17.53
C THR A 85 -4.90 11.24 -16.29
N GLY A 86 -4.28 11.40 -15.12
CA GLY A 86 -4.97 11.33 -13.84
C GLY A 86 -5.64 12.65 -13.51
N LYS A 87 -6.90 12.58 -13.10
CA LYS A 87 -7.65 13.67 -12.44
C LYS A 87 -7.27 13.77 -10.97
#